data_AF-A0A2V5MTD8-F1
#
_entry.id   AF-A0A2V5MTD8-F1
#
_cell.length_a   1.000
_cell.length_b   1.000
_cell.length_c   1.000
_cell.angle_alpha   90.00
_cell.angle_beta   90.00
_cell.angle_gamma   90.00
#
_symmetry.space_group_name_H-M   'P 1'
#
loop_
_entity.id
_entity.type
_entity.pdbx_description
1 polymer ?
#
loop_
_entity_poly.entity_id
_entity_poly.type
_entity_poly.pdbx_seq_one_letter_code
_entity_poly.pdbx_strand_id
1 'polypeptide(L)'
;LPDAGINLGSAGYATSARLDFRIVFANAGLHYLWLRGGDPRADGAGDSVHAGINDVVSVAGTQITGAPTFTTLAWNWVGANGAGARVTVDVPSAGTHTVNLWMREDGFLLDKLLLTTDVAFTPGTGTGPAESQQATAGPTLSIARNGLSVVITYTGTLVSSSTVNGTYTPVAGASGGSYTIPAGTGTQFYRSSQ
;
A
#
# COMPACT_ATOMS: atom_id res chain seq x y z
N LEU A 1 18.88 -3.72 -6.77
CA LEU A 1 20.20 -3.03 -6.73
C LEU A 1 21.28 -4.05 -7.07
N PRO A 2 22.46 -3.66 -7.58
CA PRO A 2 23.56 -4.61 -7.76
C PRO A 2 23.92 -5.25 -6.42
N ASP A 3 24.19 -6.54 -6.47
CA ASP A 3 24.53 -7.40 -5.33
C ASP A 3 26.06 -7.43 -5.16
N ALA A 4 26.55 -6.51 -4.33
CA ALA A 4 27.95 -6.26 -4.04
C ALA A 4 28.38 -6.83 -2.67
N GLY A 5 27.50 -7.53 -1.96
CA GLY A 5 27.78 -8.12 -0.64
C GLY A 5 27.84 -7.09 0.49
N ILE A 6 27.04 -6.01 0.39
CA ILE A 6 26.99 -4.93 1.36
C ILE A 6 25.93 -5.24 2.43
N ASN A 7 26.36 -5.26 3.70
CA ASN A 7 25.48 -5.33 4.86
C ASN A 7 25.52 -4.01 5.65
N LEU A 8 24.36 -3.38 5.84
CA LEU A 8 24.20 -2.09 6.51
C LEU A 8 23.86 -2.21 8.01
N GLY A 9 23.76 -3.44 8.53
CA GLY A 9 23.53 -3.71 9.95
C GLY A 9 22.15 -3.27 10.45
N SER A 10 21.99 -3.20 11.77
CA SER A 10 20.71 -2.90 12.45
C SER A 10 20.30 -1.42 12.41
N ALA A 11 21.26 -0.50 12.20
CA ALA A 11 21.02 0.95 12.17
C ALA A 11 21.13 1.55 10.76
N GLY A 12 21.65 0.82 9.77
CA GLY A 12 21.88 1.36 8.44
C GLY A 12 20.63 1.46 7.55
N TYR A 13 19.43 1.19 8.07
CA TYR A 13 18.19 1.43 7.35
C TYR A 13 18.02 2.88 6.92
N ALA A 14 18.55 3.85 7.68
CA ALA A 14 18.42 5.28 7.40
C ALA A 14 19.09 5.71 6.08
N THR A 15 20.06 4.93 5.60
CA THR A 15 20.78 5.17 4.33
C THR A 15 20.57 4.03 3.33
N SER A 16 19.72 3.07 3.66
CA SER A 16 19.47 1.91 2.82
C SER A 16 18.43 2.20 1.75
N ALA A 17 18.50 1.42 0.67
CA ALA A 17 17.43 1.37 -0.30
C ALA A 17 16.15 0.81 0.32
N ARG A 18 15.01 1.37 -0.09
CA ARG A 18 13.71 1.06 0.49
C ARG A 18 12.61 0.87 -0.53
N LEU A 19 11.63 0.06 -0.16
CA LEU A 19 10.33 -0.05 -0.84
C LEU A 19 9.25 0.54 0.07
N ASP A 20 8.36 1.34 -0.53
CA ASP A 20 7.27 2.01 0.18
C ASP A 20 5.92 1.48 -0.35
N PHE A 21 5.16 0.81 0.50
CA PHE A 21 3.84 0.25 0.19
C PHE A 21 2.76 1.13 0.84
N ARG A 22 2.04 1.91 0.03
CA ARG A 22 0.91 2.72 0.50
C ARG A 22 -0.33 1.84 0.61
N ILE A 23 -0.82 1.64 1.83
CA ILE A 23 -1.91 0.71 2.14
C ILE A 23 -3.04 1.46 2.87
N VAL A 24 -4.28 1.15 2.51
CA VAL A 24 -5.47 1.64 3.23
C VAL A 24 -5.86 0.57 4.26
N PHE A 25 -5.64 0.87 5.53
CA PHE A 25 -5.97 -0.02 6.65
C PHE A 25 -7.40 0.21 7.12
N ALA A 26 -8.19 -0.86 7.18
CA ALA A 26 -9.54 -0.81 7.74
C ALA A 26 -9.53 -0.70 9.27
N ASN A 27 -8.49 -1.24 9.92
CA ASN A 27 -8.36 -1.28 11.38
C ASN A 27 -7.00 -0.72 11.80
N ALA A 28 -6.98 0.00 12.91
CA ALA A 28 -5.76 0.33 13.63
C ALA A 28 -5.23 -0.89 14.42
N GLY A 29 -4.05 -0.74 15.01
CA GLY A 29 -3.43 -1.67 15.93
C GLY A 29 -2.43 -2.63 15.28
N LEU A 30 -2.12 -3.69 16.02
CA LEU A 30 -1.06 -4.64 15.69
C LEU A 30 -1.41 -5.47 14.45
N HIS A 31 -0.53 -5.42 13.45
CA HIS A 31 -0.58 -6.28 12.27
C HIS A 31 0.67 -7.14 12.20
N TYR A 32 0.48 -8.42 11.91
CA TYR A 32 1.53 -9.40 11.68
C TYR A 32 1.99 -9.33 10.24
N LEU A 33 3.30 -9.16 10.04
CA LEU A 33 3.91 -9.05 8.73
C LEU A 33 4.57 -10.36 8.33
N TRP A 34 4.28 -10.77 7.10
CA TRP A 34 4.97 -11.84 6.41
C TRP A 34 5.54 -11.31 5.11
N LEU A 35 6.77 -11.71 4.81
CA LEU A 35 7.43 -11.40 3.55
C LEU A 35 7.69 -12.71 2.82
N ARG A 36 7.39 -12.75 1.52
CA ARG A 36 7.84 -13.81 0.63
C ARG A 36 9.05 -13.29 -0.11
N GLY A 37 10.18 -13.94 0.09
CA GLY A 37 11.44 -13.49 -0.48
C GLY A 37 12.42 -14.63 -0.63
N GLY A 38 13.63 -14.25 -1.03
CA GLY A 38 14.74 -15.18 -1.20
C GLY A 38 16.05 -14.45 -1.39
N ASP A 39 17.11 -15.24 -1.40
CA ASP A 39 18.47 -14.83 -1.66
C ASP A 39 18.91 -15.47 -2.99
N PRO A 40 19.32 -14.68 -4.01
CA PRO A 40 19.72 -15.22 -5.30
C PRO A 40 20.94 -16.15 -5.23
N ARG A 41 21.72 -16.08 -4.14
CA ARG A 41 22.91 -16.91 -3.90
C ARG A 41 22.67 -18.04 -2.92
N ALA A 42 21.62 -17.95 -2.10
CA ALA A 42 21.36 -18.86 -0.99
C ALA A 42 22.59 -19.04 -0.06
N ASP A 43 23.39 -17.99 0.11
CA ASP A 43 24.60 -17.97 0.94
C ASP A 43 24.45 -17.08 2.19
N GLY A 44 23.32 -16.37 2.28
CA GLY A 44 22.96 -15.50 3.40
C GLY A 44 23.48 -14.07 3.23
N ALA A 45 24.13 -13.75 2.11
CA ALA A 45 24.66 -12.41 1.86
C ALA A 45 23.58 -11.41 1.44
N GLY A 46 22.39 -11.88 1.07
CA GLY A 46 21.26 -11.04 0.64
C GLY A 46 19.94 -11.53 1.22
N ASP A 47 19.90 -11.85 2.51
CA ASP A 47 18.80 -12.59 3.11
C ASP A 47 18.03 -11.81 4.18
N SER A 48 18.24 -10.49 4.29
CA SER A 48 17.61 -9.73 5.37
C SER A 48 17.18 -8.31 5.03
N VAL A 49 16.08 -7.91 5.66
CA VAL A 49 15.48 -6.57 5.56
C VAL A 49 15.05 -6.05 6.93
N HIS A 50 14.76 -4.76 7.01
CA HIS A 50 14.04 -4.13 8.11
C HIS A 50 12.65 -3.69 7.62
N ALA A 51 11.68 -3.65 8.52
CA ALA A 51 10.32 -3.19 8.24
C ALA A 51 9.84 -2.15 9.26
N GLY A 52 8.93 -1.30 8.81
CA GLY A 52 8.36 -0.23 9.61
C GLY A 52 7.13 0.37 8.99
N ILE A 53 6.62 1.42 9.62
CA ILE A 53 5.43 2.13 9.18
C ILE A 53 5.61 3.64 9.34
N ASN A 54 5.18 4.40 8.34
CA ASN A 54 5.29 5.85 8.27
C ASN A 54 6.73 6.34 8.56
N ASP A 55 7.70 5.71 7.91
CA ASP A 55 9.14 5.98 8.02
C ASP A 55 9.75 5.67 9.41
N VAL A 56 8.99 5.02 10.30
CA VAL A 56 9.48 4.57 11.61
C VAL A 56 9.67 3.06 11.60
N VAL A 57 10.90 2.61 11.84
CA VAL A 57 11.23 1.17 11.95
C VAL A 57 10.50 0.56 13.15
N SER A 58 9.87 -0.59 12.92
CA SER A 58 9.33 -1.41 14.01
C SER A 58 10.45 -2.19 14.68
N VAL A 59 10.49 -2.21 16.02
CA VAL A 59 11.47 -3.03 16.77
C VAL A 59 11.38 -4.50 16.37
N ALA A 60 10.16 -5.04 16.26
CA ALA A 60 9.91 -6.41 15.80
C ALA A 60 10.24 -6.59 14.30
N GLY A 61 10.26 -5.49 13.54
CA GLY A 61 10.63 -5.43 12.13
C GLY A 61 12.13 -5.27 11.86
N THR A 62 13.00 -5.30 12.87
CA THR A 62 14.44 -5.27 12.62
C THR A 62 14.98 -6.66 12.27
N GLN A 63 15.92 -6.74 11.32
CA GLN A 63 16.64 -7.98 10.97
C GLN A 63 15.70 -9.15 10.65
N ILE A 64 14.77 -8.96 9.72
CA ILE A 64 13.87 -10.00 9.25
C ILE A 64 14.68 -10.99 8.43
N THR A 65 14.97 -12.16 9.02
CA THR A 65 15.76 -13.29 8.46
C THR A 65 15.40 -14.62 9.16
N GLY A 66 14.46 -14.59 10.14
CA GLY A 66 14.19 -15.69 11.07
C GLY A 66 13.59 -16.93 10.40
N ALA A 67 13.41 -18.04 11.12
CA ALA A 67 12.99 -19.33 10.56
C ALA A 67 11.49 -19.38 10.16
N PRO A 68 11.12 -19.82 8.94
CA PRO A 68 11.99 -20.25 7.82
C PRO A 68 12.79 -19.10 7.20
N THR A 69 14.04 -19.33 6.80
CA THR A 69 14.94 -18.28 6.28
C THR A 69 14.67 -17.92 4.81
N PHE A 70 15.14 -16.73 4.40
CA PHE A 70 15.28 -16.33 3.01
C PHE A 70 16.51 -16.93 2.30
N THR A 71 17.44 -17.58 3.02
CA THR A 71 18.67 -18.22 2.49
C THR A 71 18.38 -19.45 1.62
N THR A 72 17.59 -19.29 0.57
CA THR A 72 17.23 -20.35 -0.38
C THR A 72 17.11 -19.79 -1.78
N LEU A 73 17.40 -20.61 -2.79
CA LEU A 73 17.16 -20.29 -4.20
C LEU A 73 15.67 -20.28 -4.57
N ALA A 74 14.80 -20.66 -3.63
CA ALA A 74 13.36 -20.68 -3.77
C ALA A 74 12.73 -19.51 -3.00
N TRP A 75 11.42 -19.34 -3.17
CA TRP A 75 10.66 -18.34 -2.44
C TRP A 75 10.14 -18.90 -1.13
N ASN A 76 10.52 -18.26 -0.02
CA ASN A 76 10.06 -18.63 1.32
C ASN A 76 9.27 -17.50 1.99
N TRP A 77 8.29 -17.90 2.79
CA TRP A 77 7.57 -17.00 3.68
C TRP A 77 8.30 -16.89 5.01
N VAL A 78 8.63 -15.65 5.38
CA VAL A 78 9.34 -15.31 6.61
C VAL A 78 8.53 -14.29 7.37
N GLY A 79 8.27 -14.59 8.65
CA GLY A 79 7.49 -13.73 9.55
C GLY A 79 8.17 -13.56 10.90
N ALA A 80 9.46 -13.90 11.02
CA ALA A 80 10.22 -13.77 12.25
C ALA A 80 11.51 -12.99 11.99
N ASN A 81 11.98 -12.25 13.00
CA ASN A 81 13.29 -11.64 12.97
C ASN A 81 14.41 -12.60 13.41
N GLY A 82 15.66 -12.17 13.32
CA GLY A 82 16.83 -12.96 13.71
C GLY A 82 16.87 -13.35 15.20
N ALA A 83 16.06 -12.73 16.05
CA ALA A 83 15.87 -13.13 17.44
C ALA A 83 14.71 -14.13 17.64
N GLY A 84 14.05 -14.55 16.56
CA GLY A 84 12.90 -15.46 16.59
C GLY A 84 11.57 -14.79 16.96
N ALA A 85 11.54 -13.47 17.15
CA ALA A 85 10.30 -12.76 17.45
C ALA A 85 9.46 -12.58 16.18
N ARG A 86 8.13 -12.75 16.31
CA ARG A 86 7.18 -12.51 15.21
C ARG A 86 7.23 -11.04 14.78
N VAL A 87 7.36 -10.82 13.48
CA VAL A 87 7.40 -9.47 12.90
C VAL A 87 6.02 -8.84 12.95
N THR A 88 5.97 -7.62 13.46
CA THR A 88 4.75 -6.82 13.56
C THR A 88 4.98 -5.37 13.16
N VAL A 89 3.92 -4.72 12.70
CA VAL A 89 3.82 -3.25 12.58
C VAL A 89 2.59 -2.79 13.37
N ASP A 90 2.71 -1.67 14.07
CA ASP A 90 1.59 -1.08 14.82
C ASP A 90 0.98 0.07 13.99
N VAL A 91 -0.25 -0.14 13.51
CA VAL A 91 -0.95 0.80 12.64
C VAL A 91 -1.66 1.83 13.52
N PRO A 92 -1.29 3.12 13.50
CA PRO A 92 -1.75 4.07 14.52
C PRO A 92 -3.24 4.42 14.40
N SER A 93 -3.82 4.28 13.20
CA SER A 93 -5.23 4.59 12.93
C SER A 93 -5.73 3.79 11.72
N ALA A 94 -7.05 3.62 11.59
CA ALA A 94 -7.62 3.26 10.30
C ALA A 94 -7.36 4.40 9.29
N GLY A 95 -7.12 4.05 8.03
CA GLY A 95 -6.78 5.01 6.98
C GLY A 95 -5.50 4.65 6.24
N THR A 96 -4.96 5.61 5.49
CA THR A 96 -3.79 5.35 4.65
C THR A 96 -2.49 5.50 5.43
N HIS A 97 -1.68 4.45 5.41
CA HIS A 97 -0.33 4.43 5.97
C HIS A 97 0.66 3.84 4.97
N THR A 98 1.94 4.16 5.14
CA THR A 98 3.00 3.60 4.31
C THR A 98 3.74 2.54 5.12
N VAL A 99 3.76 1.30 4.64
CA VAL A 99 4.65 0.27 5.16
C VAL A 99 5.96 0.33 4.38
N ASN A 100 7.06 0.42 5.11
CA ASN A 100 8.38 0.58 4.53
C ASN A 100 9.18 -0.72 4.72
N LEU A 101 9.92 -1.13 3.70
CA LEU A 101 10.95 -2.17 3.80
C LEU A 101 12.29 -1.58 3.43
N TRP A 102 13.29 -1.69 4.30
CA TRP A 102 14.66 -1.25 4.04
C TRP A 102 15.57 -2.47 3.91
N MET A 103 16.44 -2.49 2.91
CA MET A 103 17.42 -3.56 2.79
C MET A 103 18.37 -3.53 3.98
N ARG A 104 18.60 -4.67 4.64
CA ARG A 104 19.75 -4.81 5.55
C ARG A 104 20.97 -5.27 4.75
N GLU A 105 20.74 -6.15 3.80
CA GLU A 105 21.72 -6.63 2.84
C GLU A 105 21.25 -6.36 1.41
N ASP A 106 22.19 -6.03 0.53
CA ASP A 106 21.89 -5.97 -0.91
C ASP A 106 21.62 -7.36 -1.48
N GLY A 107 21.12 -7.44 -2.72
CA GLY A 107 20.78 -8.72 -3.36
C GLY A 107 19.46 -9.38 -2.90
N PHE A 108 18.86 -8.95 -1.78
CA PHE A 108 17.57 -9.49 -1.33
C PHE A 108 16.46 -9.38 -2.40
N LEU A 109 15.76 -10.49 -2.61
CA LEU A 109 14.62 -10.58 -3.51
C LEU A 109 13.32 -10.57 -2.71
N LEU A 110 12.42 -9.65 -3.06
CA LEU A 110 11.07 -9.62 -2.55
C LEU A 110 10.09 -10.04 -3.65
N ASP A 111 9.20 -10.97 -3.32
CA ASP A 111 8.06 -11.34 -4.16
C ASP A 111 6.74 -10.80 -3.60
N LYS A 112 6.47 -10.96 -2.30
CA LYS A 112 5.21 -10.52 -1.68
C LYS A 112 5.39 -9.95 -0.28
N LEU A 113 4.50 -9.02 0.05
CA LEU A 113 4.24 -8.53 1.40
C LEU A 113 2.81 -8.91 1.78
N LEU A 114 2.64 -9.47 2.98
CA LEU A 114 1.35 -9.83 3.53
C LEU A 114 1.22 -9.30 4.95
N LEU A 115 0.09 -8.65 5.22
CA LEU A 115 -0.31 -8.19 6.54
C LEU A 115 -1.60 -8.88 6.96
N THR A 116 -1.68 -9.25 8.23
CA THR A 116 -2.87 -9.88 8.82
C THR A 116 -2.99 -9.47 10.28
N THR A 117 -4.21 -9.40 10.79
CA THR A 117 -4.48 -9.23 12.23
C THR A 117 -4.60 -10.56 12.97
N ASP A 118 -4.63 -11.68 12.24
CA ASP A 118 -4.69 -13.02 12.82
C ASP A 118 -3.29 -13.49 13.24
N VAL A 119 -3.09 -13.63 14.55
CA VAL A 119 -1.84 -14.12 15.15
C VAL A 119 -1.52 -15.56 14.75
N ALA A 120 -2.54 -16.39 14.52
CA ALA A 120 -2.40 -17.79 14.15
C ALA A 120 -2.18 -17.97 12.65
N PHE A 121 -2.32 -16.92 11.83
CA PHE A 121 -2.15 -17.02 10.39
C PHE A 121 -0.72 -17.42 10.02
N THR A 122 -0.63 -18.46 9.19
CA THR A 122 0.58 -18.86 8.50
C THR A 122 0.29 -18.97 7.00
N PRO A 123 1.09 -18.36 6.11
CA PRO A 123 0.90 -18.44 4.66
C PRO A 123 0.99 -19.86 4.08
N GLY A 124 1.51 -20.82 4.85
CA GLY A 124 1.78 -22.19 4.41
C GLY A 124 2.88 -22.26 3.35
N THR A 125 2.87 -23.33 2.56
CA THR A 125 3.73 -23.48 1.37
C THR A 125 3.03 -22.89 0.14
N GLY A 126 3.78 -22.23 -0.74
CA GLY A 126 3.28 -21.71 -2.02
C GLY A 126 3.26 -20.19 -2.11
N THR A 127 2.31 -19.64 -2.85
CA THR A 127 2.26 -18.20 -3.18
C THR A 127 1.44 -17.37 -2.19
N GLY A 128 0.83 -17.98 -1.16
CA GLY A 128 -0.07 -17.29 -0.23
C GLY A 128 -1.36 -16.80 -0.90
N PRO A 129 -2.13 -15.93 -0.24
CA PRO A 129 -3.37 -15.39 -0.80
C PRO A 129 -3.11 -14.55 -2.07
N ALA A 130 -4.20 -14.34 -2.82
CA ALA A 130 -4.22 -13.38 -3.92
C ALA A 130 -3.91 -11.96 -3.41
N GLU A 131 -3.37 -11.11 -4.30
CA GLU A 131 -3.14 -9.69 -4.00
C GLU A 131 -4.47 -9.04 -3.58
N SER A 132 -4.42 -8.18 -2.56
CA SER A 132 -5.57 -7.37 -2.17
C SER A 132 -5.96 -6.42 -3.30
N GLN A 133 -7.23 -5.99 -3.33
CA GLN A 133 -7.63 -4.92 -4.25
C GLN A 133 -6.76 -3.69 -4.04
N GLN A 134 -6.20 -3.16 -5.13
CA GLN A 134 -5.57 -1.85 -5.08
C GLN A 134 -6.65 -0.81 -4.83
N ALA A 135 -6.39 0.13 -3.93
CA ALA A 135 -7.31 1.24 -3.70
C ALA A 135 -7.42 2.04 -5.01
N THR A 136 -8.51 1.87 -5.75
CA THR A 136 -8.87 2.79 -6.82
C THR A 136 -9.09 4.15 -6.16
N ALA A 137 -8.46 5.19 -6.71
CA ALA A 137 -8.77 6.54 -6.29
C ALA A 137 -10.28 6.72 -6.39
N GLY A 138 -10.94 7.03 -5.27
CA GLY A 138 -12.38 7.28 -5.26
C GLY A 138 -12.73 8.40 -6.24
N PRO A 139 -13.98 8.47 -6.70
CA PRO A 139 -14.38 9.51 -7.64
C PRO A 139 -14.14 10.89 -7.02
N THR A 140 -13.30 11.69 -7.66
CA THR A 140 -13.07 13.09 -7.29
C THR A 140 -14.12 13.98 -7.96
N LEU A 141 -14.46 15.08 -7.29
CA LEU A 141 -15.34 16.13 -7.78
C LEU A 141 -14.81 17.46 -7.23
N SER A 142 -14.43 18.39 -8.09
CA SER A 142 -14.09 19.76 -7.71
C SER A 142 -14.94 20.74 -8.51
N ILE A 143 -15.20 21.91 -7.94
CA ILE A 143 -16.03 22.95 -8.54
C ILE A 143 -15.25 24.26 -8.50
N ALA A 144 -15.14 24.92 -9.64
CA ALA A 144 -14.50 26.22 -9.77
C ALA A 144 -15.35 27.16 -10.65
N ARG A 145 -15.16 28.46 -10.49
CA ARG A 145 -15.68 29.45 -11.45
C ARG A 145 -14.67 29.65 -12.58
N ASN A 146 -15.15 29.74 -13.81
CA ASN A 146 -14.38 30.15 -14.98
C ASN A 146 -15.14 31.29 -15.68
N GLY A 147 -14.78 32.53 -15.37
CA GLY A 147 -15.54 33.71 -15.77
C GLY A 147 -16.95 33.71 -15.17
N LEU A 148 -17.97 33.79 -16.04
CA LEU A 148 -19.39 33.72 -15.64
C LEU A 148 -19.91 32.28 -15.50
N SER A 149 -19.09 31.28 -15.84
CA SER A 149 -19.48 29.87 -15.82
C SER A 149 -18.98 29.15 -14.57
N VAL A 150 -19.64 28.05 -14.22
CA VAL A 150 -19.16 27.11 -13.19
C VAL A 150 -18.69 25.84 -13.88
N VAL A 151 -17.48 25.39 -13.55
CA VAL A 151 -16.86 24.20 -14.10
C VAL A 151 -16.69 23.16 -13.00
N ILE A 152 -17.13 21.95 -13.28
CA ILE A 152 -16.90 20.76 -12.47
C ILE A 152 -15.73 20.01 -13.09
N THR A 153 -14.74 19.61 -12.30
CA THR A 153 -13.72 18.63 -12.71
C THR A 153 -13.94 17.35 -11.91
N TYR A 154 -13.91 16.19 -12.57
CA TYR A 154 -14.30 14.93 -11.93
C TYR A 154 -13.57 13.72 -12.54
N THR A 155 -13.53 12.63 -11.78
CA THR A 155 -13.09 11.32 -12.26
C THR A 155 -14.22 10.30 -12.13
N GLY A 156 -14.45 9.48 -13.15
CA GLY A 156 -15.58 8.55 -13.22
C GLY A 156 -16.74 9.10 -14.07
N THR A 157 -17.97 8.76 -13.73
CA THR A 157 -19.19 9.28 -14.36
C THR A 157 -19.79 10.40 -13.52
N LEU A 158 -19.91 11.60 -14.12
CA LEU A 158 -20.65 12.70 -13.53
C LEU A 158 -22.16 12.44 -13.66
N VAL A 159 -22.85 12.45 -12.53
CA VAL A 159 -24.31 12.28 -12.45
C VAL A 159 -24.93 13.51 -11.77
N SER A 160 -26.18 13.81 -12.10
CA SER A 160 -26.91 14.93 -11.49
C SER A 160 -28.34 14.59 -11.11
N SER A 161 -28.90 15.38 -10.19
CA SER A 161 -30.31 15.33 -9.77
C SER A 161 -30.79 16.74 -9.40
N SER A 162 -32.10 17.00 -9.54
CA SER A 162 -32.72 18.26 -9.11
C SER A 162 -32.97 18.34 -7.60
N THR A 163 -32.79 17.23 -6.87
CA THR A 163 -32.91 17.17 -5.42
C THR A 163 -31.73 16.43 -4.81
N VAL A 164 -31.36 16.78 -3.58
CA VAL A 164 -30.20 16.19 -2.90
C VAL A 164 -30.31 14.67 -2.70
N ASN A 165 -31.54 14.16 -2.53
CA ASN A 165 -31.86 12.76 -2.28
C ASN A 165 -32.60 12.08 -3.44
N GLY A 166 -32.62 12.71 -4.62
CA GLY A 166 -33.31 12.18 -5.79
C GLY A 166 -32.53 11.08 -6.50
N THR A 167 -33.12 10.56 -7.57
CA THR A 167 -32.42 9.70 -8.52
C THR A 167 -31.36 10.51 -9.26
N TYR A 168 -30.13 10.01 -9.31
CA TYR A 168 -29.03 10.61 -10.03
C TYR A 168 -28.85 9.92 -11.38
N THR A 169 -28.84 10.72 -12.46
CA THR A 169 -28.66 10.22 -13.82
C THR A 169 -27.39 10.81 -14.45
N PRO A 170 -26.71 10.09 -15.35
CA PRO A 170 -25.55 10.62 -16.07
C PRO A 170 -25.82 11.99 -16.71
N VAL A 171 -24.87 12.90 -16.55
CA VAL A 171 -24.95 14.24 -17.16
C VAL A 171 -24.59 14.13 -18.64
N ALA A 172 -25.55 14.46 -19.51
CA ALA A 172 -25.31 14.47 -20.95
C ALA A 172 -24.20 15.47 -21.33
N GLY A 173 -23.25 15.03 -22.15
CA GLY A 173 -22.11 15.85 -22.60
C GLY A 173 -20.98 16.00 -21.57
N ALA A 174 -21.10 15.38 -20.39
CA ALA A 174 -20.00 15.30 -19.43
C ALA A 174 -19.04 14.16 -19.85
N SER A 175 -18.10 14.49 -20.75
CA SER A 175 -17.03 13.61 -21.20
C SER A 175 -15.67 14.31 -21.07
N GLY A 176 -14.63 13.58 -20.67
CA GLY A 176 -13.27 14.14 -20.59
C GLY A 176 -12.88 14.76 -19.25
N GLY A 177 -13.57 14.39 -18.15
CA GLY A 177 -13.17 14.76 -16.79
C GLY A 177 -13.46 16.21 -16.38
N SER A 178 -14.16 16.97 -17.23
CA SER A 178 -14.69 18.29 -16.86
C SER A 178 -16.06 18.55 -17.48
N TYR A 179 -16.87 19.38 -16.84
CA TYR A 179 -18.21 19.77 -17.29
C TYR A 179 -18.49 21.22 -16.92
N THR A 180 -18.90 22.04 -17.89
CA THR A 180 -19.32 23.42 -17.65
C THR A 180 -20.83 23.45 -17.46
N ILE A 181 -21.29 23.94 -16.31
CA ILE A 181 -22.71 24.06 -15.99
C ILE A 181 -23.33 25.14 -16.92
N PRO A 182 -24.34 24.79 -17.73
CA PRO A 182 -25.00 25.77 -18.61
C PRO A 182 -25.71 26.87 -17.81
N ALA A 183 -25.63 28.12 -18.28
CA ALA A 183 -26.34 29.24 -17.67
C ALA A 183 -27.86 29.02 -17.71
N GLY A 184 -28.56 29.52 -16.69
CA GLY A 184 -30.02 29.41 -16.58
C GLY A 184 -30.53 28.01 -16.19
N THR A 185 -29.64 27.06 -15.90
CA THR A 185 -30.06 25.82 -15.23
C THR A 185 -30.57 26.13 -13.83
N GLY A 186 -31.71 25.54 -13.47
CA GLY A 186 -32.19 25.55 -12.09
C GLY A 186 -31.18 24.87 -11.15
N THR A 187 -31.44 24.90 -9.84
CA THR A 187 -30.58 24.23 -8.87
C THR A 187 -30.43 22.74 -9.20
N GLN A 188 -29.18 22.29 -9.38
CA GLN A 188 -28.81 20.91 -9.63
C GLN A 188 -27.76 20.46 -8.61
N PHE A 189 -27.85 19.20 -8.21
CA PHE A 189 -26.87 18.51 -7.36
C PHE A 189 -26.06 17.57 -8.21
N TYR A 190 -24.74 17.56 -8.04
CA TYR A 190 -23.83 16.72 -8.81
C TYR A 190 -23.10 15.74 -7.91
N ARG A 191 -22.83 14.54 -8.42
CA ARG A 191 -21.96 13.53 -7.81
C ARG A 191 -21.07 12.94 -8.88
N SER A 192 -19.90 12.46 -8.48
CA SER A 192 -19.10 11.59 -9.32
C SER A 192 -19.22 10.14 -8.82
N SER A 193 -19.31 9.19 -9.74
CA SER A 193 -19.51 7.76 -9.47
C SER A 193 -18.51 6.91 -10.26
N GLN A 194 -18.11 5.76 -9.73
CA GLN A 194 -17.40 4.70 -10.44
C GLN A 194 -18.23 3.43 -10.39
#